data_AF-A0A920RBV9-F1
#
_entry.id   AF-A0A920RBV9-F1
#
_cell.length_a   1.000
_cell.length_b   1.000
_cell.length_c   1.000
_cell.angle_alpha   90.00
_cell.angle_beta   90.00
_cell.angle_gamma   90.00
#
_symmetry.space_group_name_H-M   'P 1'
#
loop_
_entity.id
_entity.type
_entity.pdbx_description
1 polymer ?
#
loop_
_entity_poly.entity_id
_entity_poly.type
_entity_poly.pdbx_seq_one_letter_code
_entity_poly.pdbx_strand_id
1 'polypeptide(L)'
;MTINPSSKVISSVRLFRTSPHPCSYKENHRASTVFVDPELVIDKSLNSKLSDLGYRRSGAHLYRPDCDFCSACISCRIPIDQFEFNRVQRKIWNNNKDLQVIERNDLTCEESYSLYERYINTRHADGDMYPATPEQFEAFIKTKTVDTRFFMFYQESRLIMVSVTGHPGSWLVRGIHLFRSSGV
;
A
#
# COMPACT_ATOMS: atom_id res chain seq x y z
N MET A 1 6.70 -39.40 -9.34
CA MET A 1 6.62 -38.83 -7.99
C MET A 1 8.01 -38.41 -7.59
N THR A 2 8.28 -37.12 -7.55
CA THR A 2 9.47 -36.59 -6.87
C THR A 2 9.14 -35.18 -6.42
N ILE A 3 8.70 -35.10 -5.16
CA ILE A 3 8.52 -33.87 -4.41
C ILE A 3 9.93 -33.33 -4.16
N ASN A 4 10.19 -32.07 -4.52
CA ASN A 4 11.45 -31.40 -4.26
C ASN A 4 11.34 -30.64 -2.92
N PRO A 5 11.93 -31.09 -1.81
CA PRO A 5 11.85 -30.42 -0.52
C PRO A 5 13.11 -29.57 -0.34
N SER A 6 13.03 -28.30 -0.72
CA SER A 6 14.04 -27.31 -0.34
C SER A 6 13.36 -26.00 -0.01
N SER A 7 12.42 -26.07 0.94
CA SER A 7 12.00 -24.94 1.74
C SER A 7 13.19 -24.49 2.59
N LYS A 8 14.04 -23.65 2.02
CA LYS A 8 15.13 -22.98 2.75
C LYS A 8 14.46 -22.14 3.83
N VAL A 9 14.56 -22.58 5.09
CA VAL A 9 14.12 -21.79 6.24
C VAL A 9 14.89 -20.47 6.18
N ILE A 10 14.17 -19.35 6.07
CA ILE A 10 14.77 -18.00 6.14
C ILE A 10 15.39 -17.88 7.54
N SER A 11 16.71 -18.09 7.64
CA SER A 11 17.41 -18.15 8.93
C SER A 11 17.81 -16.78 9.46
N SER A 12 17.86 -15.76 8.60
CA SER A 12 18.13 -14.38 9.00
C SER A 12 17.59 -13.39 7.97
N VAL A 13 17.06 -12.26 8.43
CA VAL A 13 16.64 -11.12 7.60
C VAL A 13 17.65 -10.02 7.82
N ARG A 14 18.32 -9.57 6.75
CA ARG A 14 19.22 -8.42 6.82
C ARG A 14 18.38 -7.14 6.89
N LEU A 15 18.78 -6.24 7.79
CA LEU A 15 18.10 -4.98 8.04
C LEU A 15 19.10 -3.82 7.87
N PHE A 16 18.64 -2.75 7.24
CA PHE A 16 19.42 -1.54 7.03
C PHE A 16 18.81 -0.39 7.82
N ARG A 17 19.59 0.31 8.64
CA ARG A 17 19.12 1.44 9.45
C ARG A 17 19.67 2.75 8.90
N THR A 18 18.80 3.73 8.68
CA THR A 18 19.22 5.07 8.24
C THR A 18 19.85 5.87 9.38
N SER A 19 20.58 6.91 9.01
CA SER A 19 20.92 7.99 9.94
C SER A 19 19.65 8.58 10.57
N PRO A 20 19.71 9.07 11.83
CA PRO A 20 18.57 9.69 12.47
C PRO A 20 18.07 10.92 11.70
N HIS A 21 16.74 11.08 11.61
CA HIS A 21 16.02 12.20 11.01
C HIS A 21 14.90 12.67 11.96
N PRO A 22 14.24 13.83 11.71
CA PRO A 22 13.08 14.24 12.51
C PRO A 22 11.97 13.18 12.54
N CYS A 23 11.31 13.01 13.68
CA CYS A 23 10.18 12.09 13.83
C CYS A 23 8.91 12.69 13.24
N SER A 24 8.20 11.94 12.39
CA SER A 24 6.96 12.40 11.74
C SER A 24 5.77 12.53 12.71
N TYR A 25 5.85 11.98 13.92
CA TYR A 25 4.74 11.93 14.88
C TYR A 25 4.93 12.82 16.11
N LYS A 26 6.17 13.20 16.44
CA LYS A 26 6.50 13.93 17.66
C LYS A 26 7.50 15.02 17.33
N GLU A 27 7.12 16.25 17.63
CA GLU A 27 8.02 17.40 17.53
C GLU A 27 9.23 17.21 18.46
N ASN A 28 10.39 17.69 18.03
CA ASN A 28 11.67 17.59 18.75
C ASN A 28 12.18 16.16 19.02
N HIS A 29 11.58 15.13 18.42
CA HIS A 29 12.06 13.76 18.50
C HIS A 29 12.78 13.37 17.21
N ARG A 30 13.72 12.44 17.33
CA ARG A 30 14.39 11.82 16.18
C ARG A 30 13.90 10.39 15.98
N ALA A 31 13.95 9.96 14.73
CA ALA A 31 13.65 8.61 14.30
C ALA A 31 14.77 8.14 13.37
N SER A 32 15.10 6.86 13.40
CA SER A 32 15.72 6.20 12.25
C SER A 32 14.66 5.38 11.53
N THR A 33 14.92 5.02 10.29
CA THR A 33 14.08 4.06 9.55
C THR A 33 14.87 2.78 9.33
N VAL A 34 14.24 1.65 9.63
CA VAL A 34 14.80 0.32 9.39
C VAL A 34 14.13 -0.28 8.17
N PHE A 35 14.92 -0.61 7.16
CA PHE A 35 14.50 -1.25 5.93
C PHE A 35 14.85 -2.74 5.94
N VAL A 36 13.97 -3.55 5.36
CA VAL A 36 14.32 -4.91 4.95
C VAL A 36 15.20 -4.84 3.71
N ASP A 37 16.16 -5.73 3.61
CA ASP A 37 17.00 -5.91 2.42
C ASP A 37 16.15 -5.95 1.12
N PRO A 38 16.34 -4.98 0.21
CA PRO A 38 15.57 -4.93 -1.04
C PRO A 38 15.77 -6.14 -1.95
N GLU A 39 16.88 -6.88 -1.81
CA GLU A 39 17.15 -8.09 -2.58
C GLU A 39 16.50 -9.34 -1.98
N LEU A 40 15.97 -9.25 -0.76
CA LEU A 40 15.32 -10.39 -0.11
C LEU A 40 14.00 -10.69 -0.80
N VAL A 41 13.86 -11.93 -1.29
CA VAL A 41 12.58 -12.44 -1.79
C VAL A 41 11.64 -12.65 -0.59
N ILE A 42 10.56 -11.88 -0.55
CA ILE A 42 9.59 -11.91 0.54
C ILE A 42 8.40 -12.77 0.13
N ASP A 43 8.22 -13.91 0.78
CA ASP A 43 7.03 -14.74 0.62
C ASP A 43 5.87 -14.25 1.52
N LYS A 44 4.70 -14.87 1.36
CA LYS A 44 3.49 -14.52 2.12
C LYS A 44 3.65 -14.66 3.63
N SER A 45 4.39 -15.69 4.06
CA SER A 45 4.61 -15.98 5.49
C SER A 45 5.51 -14.91 6.11
N LEU A 46 6.62 -14.59 5.46
CA LEU A 46 7.53 -13.54 5.89
C LEU A 46 6.87 -12.16 5.86
N ASN A 47 6.10 -11.83 4.80
CA ASN A 47 5.38 -10.57 4.71
C ASN A 47 4.38 -10.38 5.87
N SER A 48 3.70 -11.47 6.25
CA SER A 48 2.76 -11.47 7.39
C SER A 48 3.50 -11.20 8.71
N LYS A 49 4.61 -11.92 8.97
CA LYS A 49 5.44 -11.70 10.16
C LYS A 49 6.01 -10.29 10.25
N LEU A 50 6.52 -9.76 9.13
CA LEU A 50 7.04 -8.38 9.08
C LEU A 50 5.93 -7.36 9.34
N SER A 51 4.73 -7.58 8.81
CA SER A 51 3.56 -6.72 9.06
C SER A 51 3.15 -6.72 10.54
N ASP A 52 3.29 -7.86 11.23
CA ASP A 52 3.03 -7.96 12.68
C ASP A 52 4.11 -7.27 13.51
N LEU A 53 5.35 -7.24 13.02
CA LEU A 53 6.46 -6.47 13.60
C LEU A 53 6.42 -4.96 13.26
N GLY A 54 5.37 -4.49 12.59
CA GLY A 54 5.18 -3.07 12.32
C GLY A 54 5.82 -2.55 11.04
N TYR A 55 6.33 -3.43 10.17
CA TYR A 55 6.80 -3.03 8.84
C TYR A 55 5.64 -2.61 7.93
N ARG A 56 5.89 -1.56 7.16
CA ARG A 56 5.01 -0.91 6.19
C ARG A 56 5.64 -1.00 4.81
N ARG A 57 4.84 -0.87 3.75
CA ARG A 57 5.28 -0.96 2.36
C ARG A 57 5.23 0.39 1.66
N SER A 58 6.26 0.69 0.86
CA SER A 58 6.23 1.73 -0.17
C SER A 58 6.93 1.19 -1.42
N GLY A 59 6.17 0.99 -2.51
CA GLY A 59 6.68 0.28 -3.69
C GLY A 59 7.22 -1.12 -3.32
N ALA A 60 8.47 -1.40 -3.70
CA ALA A 60 9.17 -2.62 -3.36
C ALA A 60 9.75 -2.64 -1.92
N HIS A 61 9.82 -1.50 -1.23
CA HIS A 61 10.50 -1.39 0.04
C HIS A 61 9.59 -1.70 1.23
N LEU A 62 10.08 -2.51 2.16
CA LEU A 62 9.49 -2.69 3.49
C LEU A 62 10.30 -1.97 4.54
N TYR A 63 9.64 -1.16 5.36
CA TYR A 63 10.30 -0.32 6.37
C TYR A 63 9.48 -0.17 7.65
N ARG A 64 10.13 0.11 8.76
CA ARG A 64 9.47 0.60 9.98
C ARG A 64 10.28 1.73 10.62
N PRO A 65 9.62 2.74 11.23
CA PRO A 65 10.30 3.66 12.12
C PRO A 65 10.92 2.93 13.32
N ASP A 66 12.08 3.41 13.74
CA ASP A 66 12.90 2.92 14.84
C ASP A 66 13.37 4.13 15.65
N CYS A 67 12.44 4.66 16.46
CA CYS A 67 12.65 5.83 17.29
C CYS A 67 13.17 5.42 18.67
N ASP A 68 14.15 6.13 19.21
CA ASP A 68 14.72 5.80 20.53
C ASP A 68 13.76 6.12 21.69
N PHE A 69 12.90 7.13 21.53
CA PHE A 69 12.05 7.68 22.61
C PHE A 69 10.55 7.77 22.27
N CYS A 70 10.09 7.10 21.20
CA CYS A 70 8.71 7.21 20.72
C CYS A 70 8.18 5.88 20.19
N SER A 71 6.96 5.51 20.60
CA SER A 71 6.22 4.34 20.10
C SER A 71 4.91 4.71 19.38
N ALA A 72 4.76 5.97 18.94
CA ALA A 72 3.52 6.46 18.32
C ALA A 72 3.22 5.81 16.96
N CYS A 73 4.21 5.18 16.32
CA CYS A 73 4.04 4.46 15.07
C CYS A 73 3.47 3.05 15.34
N ILE A 74 2.18 3.00 15.69
CA ILE A 74 1.47 1.74 15.94
C ILE A 74 0.83 1.19 14.65
N SER A 75 0.92 -0.12 14.48
CA SER A 75 0.19 -0.84 13.43
C SER A 75 -1.25 -1.07 13.87
N CYS A 76 -2.21 -0.51 13.16
CA CYS A 76 -3.64 -0.74 13.41
C CYS A 76 -4.17 -1.89 12.54
N ARG A 77 -5.20 -2.58 13.04
CA ARG A 77 -5.98 -3.59 12.31
C ARG A 77 -7.45 -3.21 12.40
N ILE A 78 -8.23 -3.54 11.36
CA ILE A 78 -9.66 -3.25 11.30
C ILE A 78 -10.42 -4.57 11.46
N PRO A 79 -11.29 -4.73 12.48
CA PRO A 79 -12.11 -5.92 12.66
C PRO A 79 -13.24 -5.95 11.63
N ILE A 80 -12.96 -6.56 10.47
CA ILE A 80 -13.89 -6.58 9.33
C ILE A 80 -15.17 -7.39 9.61
N ASP A 81 -15.09 -8.35 10.52
CA ASP A 81 -16.19 -9.20 10.99
C ASP A 81 -17.22 -8.42 11.83
N GLN A 82 -16.81 -7.31 12.41
CA GLN A 82 -17.67 -6.41 13.21
C GLN A 82 -18.11 -5.17 12.43
N PHE A 83 -17.84 -5.12 11.12
CA PHE A 83 -18.19 -3.96 10.31
C PHE A 83 -19.70 -3.86 10.09
N GLU A 84 -20.29 -2.80 10.62
CA GLU A 84 -21.65 -2.40 10.29
C GLU A 84 -21.66 -1.01 9.65
N PHE A 85 -22.41 -0.85 8.57
CA PHE A 85 -22.56 0.46 7.96
C PHE A 85 -23.23 1.43 8.94
N ASN A 86 -22.66 2.62 9.10
CA ASN A 86 -23.36 3.73 9.74
C ASN A 86 -24.26 4.48 8.74
N ARG A 87 -25.05 5.46 9.21
CA ARG A 87 -25.97 6.23 8.35
C ARG A 87 -25.28 6.92 7.17
N VAL A 88 -24.08 7.49 7.41
CA VAL A 88 -23.31 8.21 6.38
C VAL A 88 -22.76 7.22 5.35
N GLN A 89 -22.20 6.10 5.80
CA GLN A 89 -21.67 5.07 4.90
C GLN A 89 -22.78 4.39 4.08
N ARG A 90 -23.97 4.14 4.66
CA ARG A 90 -25.15 3.69 3.90
C ARG A 90 -25.54 4.68 2.81
N LYS A 91 -25.55 5.97 3.12
CA LYS A 91 -25.84 7.03 2.14
C LYS A 91 -24.81 7.01 1.00
N ILE A 92 -23.52 6.95 1.34
CA ILE A 92 -22.44 6.87 0.34
C ILE A 92 -22.61 5.62 -0.52
N TRP A 93 -22.84 4.45 0.08
CA TRP A 93 -23.07 3.20 -0.65
C TRP A 93 -24.22 3.32 -1.64
N ASN A 94 -25.37 3.85 -1.20
CA ASN A 94 -26.53 4.03 -2.07
C ASN A 94 -26.29 5.02 -3.21
N ASN A 95 -25.51 6.08 -2.98
CA ASN A 95 -25.19 7.09 -3.99
C ASN A 95 -24.19 6.62 -5.05
N ASN A 96 -23.50 5.50 -4.83
CA ASN A 96 -22.45 5.00 -5.73
C ASN A 96 -22.80 3.60 -6.27
N LYS A 97 -24.09 3.24 -6.31
CA LYS A 97 -24.57 1.95 -6.83
C LYS A 97 -24.39 1.79 -8.34
N ASP A 98 -24.19 2.88 -9.04
CA ASP A 98 -23.88 2.96 -10.46
C ASP A 98 -22.42 2.58 -10.78
N LEU A 99 -21.54 2.54 -9.77
CA LEU A 99 -20.15 2.17 -9.96
C LEU A 99 -20.00 0.66 -10.13
N GLN A 100 -19.29 0.26 -11.19
CA GLN A 100 -18.83 -1.11 -11.39
C GLN A 100 -17.41 -1.26 -10.85
N VAL A 101 -17.19 -2.30 -10.05
CA VAL A 101 -15.87 -2.60 -9.47
C VAL A 101 -15.33 -3.88 -10.07
N ILE A 102 -14.13 -3.81 -10.63
CA ILE A 102 -13.47 -4.90 -11.30
C ILE A 102 -12.14 -5.18 -10.59
N GLU A 103 -11.96 -6.40 -10.08
CA GLU A 103 -10.69 -6.84 -9.51
C GLU A 103 -9.73 -7.31 -10.62
N ARG A 104 -8.45 -6.94 -10.48
CA ARG A 104 -7.34 -7.35 -11.34
C ARG A 104 -6.10 -7.70 -10.53
N ASN A 105 -5.27 -8.58 -11.08
CA ASN A 105 -3.96 -8.95 -10.53
C ASN A 105 -2.82 -8.15 -11.15
N ASP A 106 -3.13 -7.27 -12.09
CA ASP A 106 -2.24 -6.43 -12.85
C ASP A 106 -2.91 -5.09 -13.14
N LEU A 107 -2.08 -4.10 -13.47
CA LEU A 107 -2.53 -2.76 -13.83
C LEU A 107 -1.90 -2.41 -15.17
N THR A 108 -2.58 -2.81 -16.25
CA THR A 108 -2.10 -2.73 -17.63
C THR A 108 -2.79 -1.64 -18.45
N CYS A 109 -3.86 -1.03 -17.93
CA CYS A 109 -4.59 0.00 -18.65
C CYS A 109 -3.87 1.36 -18.59
N GLU A 110 -3.76 2.06 -19.71
CA GLU A 110 -3.10 3.37 -19.78
C GLU A 110 -3.85 4.44 -18.97
N GLU A 111 -5.17 4.31 -18.85
CA GLU A 111 -6.02 5.22 -18.08
C GLU A 111 -5.63 5.29 -16.59
N SER A 112 -4.99 4.24 -16.07
CA SER A 112 -4.53 4.21 -14.69
C SER A 112 -3.37 5.18 -14.42
N TYR A 113 -2.46 5.34 -15.38
CA TYR A 113 -1.38 6.33 -15.28
C TYR A 113 -1.95 7.75 -15.35
N SER A 114 -2.87 8.02 -16.27
CA SER A 114 -3.55 9.33 -16.38
C SER A 114 -4.29 9.73 -15.10
N LEU A 115 -4.84 8.76 -14.38
CA LEU A 115 -5.43 8.97 -13.05
C LEU A 115 -4.37 9.26 -11.98
N TYR A 116 -3.26 8.52 -12.00
CA TYR A 116 -2.12 8.72 -11.11
C TYR A 116 -1.49 10.10 -11.26
N GLU A 117 -1.12 10.45 -12.50
CA GLU A 117 -0.49 11.72 -12.84
C GLU A 117 -1.33 12.90 -12.36
N ARG A 118 -2.63 12.88 -12.69
CA ARG A 118 -3.57 13.91 -12.25
C ARG A 118 -3.63 14.03 -10.74
N TYR A 119 -3.70 12.92 -10.01
CA TYR A 119 -3.80 12.95 -8.55
C TYR A 119 -2.55 13.50 -7.89
N ILE A 120 -1.37 13.05 -8.32
CA ILE A 120 -0.11 13.55 -7.74
C ILE A 120 0.05 15.03 -8.06
N ASN A 121 -0.12 15.43 -9.32
CA ASN A 121 0.06 16.82 -9.73
C ASN A 121 -1.00 17.78 -9.14
N THR A 122 -2.15 17.28 -8.66
CA THR A 122 -3.20 18.13 -8.06
C THR A 122 -3.26 18.08 -6.54
N ARG A 123 -2.99 16.93 -5.91
CA ARG A 123 -3.16 16.72 -4.45
C ARG A 123 -1.85 16.62 -3.69
N HIS A 124 -0.75 16.31 -4.37
CA HIS A 124 0.56 16.05 -3.77
C HIS A 124 1.66 16.83 -4.48
N ALA A 125 1.36 18.06 -4.91
CA ALA A 125 2.30 18.92 -5.63
C ALA A 125 3.50 19.36 -4.77
N ASP A 126 3.42 19.16 -3.46
CA ASP A 126 4.45 19.41 -2.45
C ASP A 126 5.14 18.13 -1.94
N GLY A 127 4.80 16.96 -2.49
CA GLY A 127 5.33 15.67 -2.08
C GLY A 127 6.47 15.15 -2.96
N ASP A 128 7.20 14.15 -2.46
CA ASP A 128 8.36 13.53 -3.12
C ASP A 128 8.06 12.84 -4.47
N MET A 129 6.77 12.62 -4.76
CA MET A 129 6.32 12.04 -6.04
C MET A 129 5.99 13.10 -7.10
N TYR A 130 6.13 14.40 -6.80
CA TYR A 130 5.88 15.47 -7.76
C TYR A 130 7.17 15.92 -8.49
N PRO A 131 7.10 16.22 -9.81
CA PRO A 131 5.98 15.93 -10.71
C PRO A 131 5.87 14.42 -10.95
N ALA A 132 4.65 13.95 -11.20
CA ALA A 132 4.43 12.53 -11.48
C ALA A 132 5.17 12.10 -12.76
N THR A 133 5.82 10.94 -12.68
CA THR A 133 6.42 10.28 -13.84
C THR A 133 5.95 8.83 -14.01
N PRO A 134 6.04 8.26 -15.23
CA PRO A 134 5.75 6.85 -15.47
C PRO A 134 6.64 5.91 -14.64
N GLU A 135 7.91 6.25 -14.44
CA GLU A 135 8.86 5.43 -13.67
C GLU A 135 8.44 5.31 -12.20
N GLN A 136 7.96 6.41 -11.60
CA GLN A 136 7.42 6.39 -10.25
C GLN A 136 6.12 5.57 -10.19
N PHE A 137 5.26 5.69 -11.19
CA PHE A 137 4.04 4.89 -11.27
C PHE A 137 4.35 3.38 -11.31
N GLU A 138 5.34 2.98 -12.11
CA GLU A 138 5.82 1.60 -12.16
C GLU A 138 6.40 1.15 -10.80
N ALA A 139 7.28 1.95 -10.22
CA ALA A 139 8.00 1.61 -8.98
C ALA A 139 7.10 1.56 -7.73
N PHE A 140 6.10 2.44 -7.63
CA PHE A 140 5.28 2.59 -6.41
C PHE A 140 3.90 1.95 -6.52
N ILE A 141 3.26 2.02 -7.69
CA ILE A 141 1.87 1.58 -7.88
C ILE A 141 1.82 0.20 -8.53
N LYS A 142 2.50 -0.01 -9.66
CA LYS A 142 2.44 -1.28 -10.40
C LYS A 142 3.31 -2.37 -9.81
N THR A 143 4.34 -2.01 -9.04
CA THR A 143 5.24 -2.97 -8.40
C THR A 143 4.45 -3.95 -7.54
N LYS A 144 4.38 -5.19 -8.04
CA LYS A 144 3.67 -6.28 -7.38
C LYS A 144 4.53 -6.84 -6.29
N THR A 145 4.00 -6.87 -5.07
CA THR A 145 4.48 -7.77 -4.03
C THR A 145 3.51 -8.92 -3.87
N VAL A 146 3.76 -9.80 -2.89
CA VAL A 146 2.86 -10.88 -2.52
C VAL A 146 1.41 -10.39 -2.40
N ASP A 147 0.50 -11.04 -3.12
CA ASP A 147 -0.95 -10.82 -3.06
C ASP A 147 -1.39 -9.36 -3.33
N THR A 148 -0.71 -8.67 -4.25
CA THR A 148 -1.17 -7.35 -4.73
C THR A 148 -2.43 -7.50 -5.58
N ARG A 149 -3.50 -6.79 -5.21
CA ARG A 149 -4.77 -6.71 -5.97
C ARG A 149 -5.09 -5.27 -6.32
N PHE A 150 -5.59 -5.07 -7.53
CA PHE A 150 -6.08 -3.80 -8.03
C PHE A 150 -7.61 -3.85 -8.13
N PHE A 151 -8.28 -2.84 -7.60
CA PHE A 151 -9.72 -2.64 -7.77
C PHE A 151 -9.95 -1.44 -8.65
N MET A 152 -10.52 -1.67 -9.82
CA MET A 152 -10.80 -0.67 -10.84
C MET A 152 -12.27 -0.30 -10.78
N PHE A 153 -12.56 0.99 -10.63
CA PHE A 153 -13.91 1.51 -10.47
C PHE A 153 -14.30 2.28 -11.72
N TYR A 154 -15.35 1.79 -12.36
CA TYR A 154 -15.90 2.35 -13.58
C TYR A 154 -17.25 2.98 -13.30
N GLN A 155 -17.46 4.17 -13.85
CA GLN A 155 -18.79 4.73 -14.02
C GLN A 155 -19.10 4.63 -15.51
N GLU A 156 -20.13 3.84 -15.84
CA GLU A 156 -20.39 3.39 -17.22
C GLU A 156 -19.14 2.71 -17.82
N SER A 157 -18.52 3.28 -18.85
CA SER A 157 -17.30 2.77 -19.49
C SER A 157 -16.02 3.49 -19.05
N ARG A 158 -16.12 4.52 -18.19
CA ARG A 158 -14.99 5.36 -17.82
C ARG A 158 -14.35 4.90 -16.51
N LEU A 159 -13.04 4.63 -16.54
CA LEU A 159 -12.26 4.40 -15.34
C LEU A 159 -12.16 5.72 -14.55
N ILE A 160 -12.74 5.77 -13.36
CA ILE A 160 -12.74 6.96 -12.51
C ILE A 160 -11.82 6.81 -11.30
N MET A 161 -11.49 5.57 -10.92
CA MET A 161 -10.68 5.27 -9.75
C MET A 161 -10.00 3.91 -9.83
N VAL A 162 -8.79 3.84 -9.28
CA VAL A 162 -8.03 2.60 -9.04
C VAL A 162 -7.68 2.57 -7.56
N SER A 163 -7.78 1.42 -6.91
CA SER A 163 -7.27 1.18 -5.56
C SER A 163 -6.32 0.00 -5.58
N VAL A 164 -5.21 0.10 -4.84
CA VAL A 164 -4.23 -0.98 -4.69
C VAL A 164 -4.36 -1.59 -3.30
N THR A 165 -4.27 -2.90 -3.18
CA THR A 165 -4.29 -3.55 -1.87
C THR A 165 -3.28 -4.68 -1.84
N GLY A 166 -2.73 -4.95 -0.65
CA GLY A 166 -1.94 -6.15 -0.38
C GLY A 166 -2.69 -7.03 0.62
N HIS A 167 -2.61 -8.34 0.43
CA HIS A 167 -3.27 -9.31 1.31
C HIS A 167 -2.25 -10.24 2.01
N PRO A 168 -1.50 -9.78 3.02
CA PRO A 168 -0.68 -10.66 3.85
C PRO A 168 -1.59 -11.55 4.72
N GLY A 169 -2.00 -12.69 4.19
CA GLY A 169 -2.76 -13.67 4.96
C GLY A 169 -4.24 -13.32 5.07
N SER A 170 -4.79 -13.22 6.30
CA SER A 170 -6.21 -12.98 6.57
C SER A 170 -6.60 -11.51 6.67
N TRP A 171 -5.71 -10.58 6.29
CA TRP A 171 -5.86 -9.15 6.59
C TRP A 171 -5.73 -8.28 5.36
N LEU A 172 -6.61 -7.28 5.26
CA LEU A 172 -6.48 -6.19 4.31
C LEU A 172 -5.50 -5.14 4.83
N VAL A 173 -4.34 -5.01 4.19
CA VAL A 173 -3.46 -3.85 4.39
C VAL A 173 -3.95 -2.72 3.48
N ARG A 174 -4.30 -1.60 4.12
CA ARG A 174 -4.86 -0.41 3.47
C ARG A 174 -3.81 0.22 2.55
N GLY A 175 -3.95 0.01 1.24
CA GLY A 175 -3.16 0.66 0.18
C GLY A 175 -4.02 1.63 -0.65
N ILE A 176 -4.90 2.39 0.01
CA ILE A 176 -5.88 3.22 -0.67
C ILE A 176 -5.17 4.44 -1.29
N HIS A 177 -4.65 4.29 -2.51
CA HIS A 177 -4.45 5.42 -3.42
C HIS A 177 -5.79 5.62 -4.13
N LEU A 178 -6.56 6.63 -3.73
CA LEU A 178 -7.83 6.97 -4.39
C LEU A 178 -7.55 8.01 -5.44
N PHE A 179 -7.51 7.58 -6.69
CA PHE A 179 -7.54 8.50 -7.81
C PHE A 179 -9.02 8.76 -8.11
N ARG A 180 -9.55 9.97 -7.88
CA ARG A 180 -10.92 10.32 -8.33
C ARG A 180 -10.79 11.45 -9.34
N SER A 181 -11.39 11.27 -10.51
CA SER A 181 -11.64 12.38 -11.43
C SER A 181 -12.43 13.46 -10.69
N SER A 182 -11.82 14.62 -10.42
CA SER A 182 -12.54 15.80 -9.96
C SER A 182 -13.64 16.15 -10.98
N GLY A 183 -14.91 16.12 -10.56
CA GLY A 183 -16.03 16.58 -11.40
C GLY A 183 -17.33 15.76 -11.37
N VAL A 184 -17.42 14.68 -10.59
CA VAL A 184 -18.69 13.98 -10.28
C VAL A 184 -18.74 13.71 -8.79
#